data_AF-A0A6A3I3K2-F1
#
_entry.id   AF-A0A6A3I3K2-F1
#
_cell.length_a   1.000
_cell.length_b   1.000
_cell.length_c   1.000
_cell.angle_alpha   90.00
_cell.angle_beta   90.00
_cell.angle_gamma   90.00
#
_symmetry.space_group_name_H-M   'P 1'
#
loop_
_entity.id
_entity.type
_entity.pdbx_description
1 polymer ?
#
loop_
_entity_poly.entity_id
_entity_poly.type
_entity_poly.pdbx_seq_one_letter_code
_entity_poly.pdbx_strand_id
1 'polypeptide(L)'
;MDKVLRDEIEVTDVCLADDPEEDLRLRFVAAMTLWEDDAIAMICATGEEAAEFESSANEIDLADYTHELAFLPDLTDSALTVLDYTSKNVMCTAHTESQRSKLVEMLRKQEGIMIASGNAGSEIVQSQVGRIRRADLGTAR
;
A
#
# COMPACT_ATOMS: atom_id res chain seq x y z
N MET A 1 -21.03 -48.31 -41.64
CA MET A 1 -20.29 -48.60 -40.40
C MET A 1 -18.90 -48.09 -40.68
N ASP A 2 -18.41 -46.96 -40.15
CA ASP A 2 -18.67 -46.36 -38.84
C ASP A 2 -18.71 -44.82 -38.89
N LYS A 3 -19.41 -44.28 -37.90
CA LYS A 3 -19.64 -42.86 -37.64
C LYS A 3 -18.46 -42.34 -36.83
N VAL A 4 -17.87 -41.22 -37.23
CA VAL A 4 -17.17 -40.33 -36.29
C VAL A 4 -17.78 -38.95 -36.48
N LEU A 5 -18.65 -38.61 -35.54
CA LEU A 5 -19.19 -37.27 -35.34
C LEU A 5 -18.00 -36.35 -35.08
N ARG A 6 -17.64 -35.54 -36.09
CA ARG A 6 -16.93 -34.31 -35.79
C ARG A 6 -18.04 -33.31 -35.52
N ASP A 7 -18.33 -33.13 -34.24
CA ASP A 7 -19.14 -32.02 -33.78
C ASP A 7 -18.54 -30.74 -34.37
N GLU A 8 -19.38 -30.02 -35.08
CA GLU A 8 -19.13 -28.66 -35.50
C GLU A 8 -19.00 -27.86 -34.22
N ILE A 9 -17.77 -27.44 -33.90
CA ILE A 9 -17.63 -26.28 -33.04
C ILE A 9 -18.11 -25.14 -33.92
N GLU A 10 -19.40 -24.81 -33.80
CA GLU A 10 -19.92 -23.52 -34.18
C GLU A 10 -19.01 -22.51 -33.48
N VAL A 11 -18.07 -21.96 -34.27
CA VAL A 11 -17.38 -20.74 -33.90
C VAL A 11 -18.49 -19.71 -33.87
N THR A 12 -19.06 -19.51 -32.69
CA THR A 12 -19.88 -18.35 -32.42
C THR A 12 -19.01 -17.17 -32.77
N ASP A 13 -19.35 -16.55 -33.89
CA ASP A 13 -18.75 -15.31 -34.39
C ASP A 13 -19.04 -14.27 -33.33
N VAL A 14 -18.15 -14.17 -32.34
CA VAL A 14 -18.18 -13.12 -31.34
C VAL A 14 -17.81 -11.86 -32.10
N CYS A 15 -18.83 -11.16 -32.57
CA CYS A 15 -18.72 -9.86 -33.19
C CYS A 15 -17.75 -9.02 -32.34
N LEU A 16 -16.56 -8.77 -32.88
CA LEU A 16 -15.68 -7.74 -32.34
C LEU A 16 -16.48 -6.45 -32.45
N ALA A 17 -16.90 -5.86 -31.33
CA ALA A 17 -17.53 -4.54 -31.39
C ALA A 17 -16.52 -3.62 -32.09
N ASP A 18 -17.00 -2.84 -33.07
CA ASP A 18 -16.16 -1.90 -33.84
C ASP A 18 -15.48 -0.86 -32.93
N ASP A 19 -15.99 -0.70 -31.71
CA ASP A 19 -15.42 0.11 -30.63
C ASP A 19 -14.74 -0.77 -29.56
N PRO A 20 -13.41 -0.69 -29.38
CA PRO A 20 -12.68 -1.44 -28.36
C PRO A 20 -13.10 -1.08 -26.92
N GLU A 21 -13.68 0.11 -26.70
CA GLU A 21 -14.19 0.50 -25.37
C GLU A 21 -15.48 -0.27 -25.05
N GLU A 22 -16.40 -0.40 -26.00
CA GLU A 22 -17.64 -1.16 -25.82
C GLU A 22 -17.37 -2.66 -25.65
N ASP A 23 -16.41 -3.20 -26.40
CA ASP A 23 -15.93 -4.58 -26.27
C ASP A 23 -15.36 -4.86 -24.87
N LEU A 24 -14.56 -3.95 -24.31
CA LEU A 24 -14.05 -4.07 -22.95
C LEU A 24 -15.17 -4.00 -21.91
N ARG A 25 -16.14 -3.09 -22.09
CA ARG A 25 -17.30 -2.95 -21.19
C ARG A 25 -18.15 -4.22 -21.20
N LEU A 26 -18.40 -4.81 -22.37
CA LEU A 26 -19.18 -6.03 -22.49
C LEU A 26 -18.47 -7.23 -21.86
N ARG A 27 -17.16 -7.37 -22.07
CA ARG A 27 -16.36 -8.43 -21.40
C ARG A 27 -16.33 -8.26 -19.90
N PHE A 28 -16.23 -7.04 -19.39
CA PHE A 28 -16.28 -6.76 -17.96
C PHE A 28 -17.64 -7.15 -17.37
N VAL A 29 -18.75 -6.79 -18.03
CA VAL A 29 -20.10 -7.18 -17.60
C VAL A 29 -20.27 -8.69 -17.65
N ALA A 30 -19.84 -9.35 -18.72
CA ALA A 30 -19.90 -10.81 -18.85
C ALA A 30 -19.10 -11.54 -17.76
N ALA A 31 -17.90 -11.04 -17.43
CA ALA A 31 -17.07 -11.59 -16.36
C ALA A 31 -17.73 -11.44 -14.98
N MET A 32 -18.37 -10.30 -14.71
CA MET A 32 -19.12 -10.08 -13.47
C MET A 32 -20.32 -11.03 -13.38
N THR A 33 -21.07 -11.22 -14.47
CA THR A 33 -22.22 -12.14 -14.49
C THR A 33 -21.82 -13.61 -14.40
N LEU A 34 -20.64 -13.99 -14.88
CA LEU A 34 -20.12 -15.36 -14.74
C LEU A 34 -19.72 -15.70 -13.29
N TRP A 35 -19.42 -14.69 -12.47
CA TRP A 35 -19.05 -14.89 -11.07
C TRP A 35 -20.24 -14.98 -10.12
N GLU A 36 -21.43 -14.54 -10.53
CA GLU A 36 -22.59 -14.50 -9.63
C GLU A 36 -23.16 -15.88 -9.31
N ASP A 37 -23.06 -16.88 -10.19
CA ASP A 37 -23.70 -18.18 -9.95
C ASP A 37 -22.87 -19.14 -9.07
N ASP A 38 -21.53 -19.18 -9.23
CA ASP A 38 -20.67 -20.09 -8.44
C ASP A 38 -19.99 -19.42 -7.23
N ALA A 39 -19.67 -18.11 -7.30
CA ALA A 39 -19.00 -17.44 -6.19
C ALA A 39 -19.97 -17.07 -5.05
N ILE A 40 -21.24 -16.72 -5.36
CA ILE A 40 -22.25 -16.43 -4.34
C ILE A 40 -22.63 -17.71 -3.58
N ALA A 41 -22.75 -18.85 -4.27
CA ALA A 41 -23.01 -20.14 -3.61
C ALA A 41 -21.86 -20.54 -2.67
N MET A 42 -20.60 -20.28 -3.05
CA MET A 42 -19.43 -20.54 -2.22
C MET A 42 -19.38 -19.60 -0.99
N ILE A 43 -19.65 -18.31 -1.17
CA ILE A 43 -19.67 -17.31 -0.09
C ILE A 43 -20.83 -17.56 0.89
N CYS A 44 -22.03 -17.89 0.39
CA CYS A 44 -23.17 -18.23 1.24
C CYS A 44 -23.00 -19.58 1.97
N ALA A 45 -22.26 -20.53 1.37
CA ALA A 45 -21.97 -21.82 2.00
C ALA A 45 -20.86 -21.76 3.05
N THR A 46 -19.91 -20.82 2.92
CA THR A 46 -18.81 -20.70 3.89
C THR A 46 -19.12 -19.80 5.08
N GLY A 47 -20.12 -18.91 5.02
CA GLY A 47 -20.56 -18.13 6.19
C GLY A 47 -19.43 -17.45 6.97
N GLU A 48 -18.31 -17.22 6.29
CA GLU A 48 -17.09 -16.71 6.89
C GLU A 48 -17.10 -15.23 6.60
N GLU A 49 -17.82 -14.52 7.48
CA GLU A 49 -17.64 -13.10 7.73
C GLU A 49 -16.18 -12.76 7.50
N ALA A 50 -15.93 -11.76 6.65
CA ALA A 50 -14.62 -11.24 6.36
C ALA A 50 -13.82 -11.19 7.66
N ALA A 51 -12.90 -12.14 7.84
CA ALA A 51 -12.09 -12.22 9.02
C ALA A 51 -11.27 -10.93 9.04
N GLU A 52 -11.76 -9.98 9.84
CA GLU A 52 -11.03 -8.83 10.29
C GLU A 52 -9.67 -9.38 10.72
N PHE A 53 -8.60 -8.81 10.15
CA PHE A 53 -7.26 -8.99 10.68
C PHE A 53 -7.22 -8.29 12.07
N GLU A 54 -7.99 -8.77 13.03
CA GLU A 54 -7.74 -8.55 14.44
C GLU A 54 -6.43 -9.29 14.74
N SER A 55 -5.33 -8.54 14.66
CA SER A 55 -4.15 -8.90 15.43
C SER A 55 -4.64 -9.07 16.86
N SER A 56 -4.67 -10.30 17.39
CA SER A 56 -4.96 -10.57 18.80
C SER A 56 -4.13 -9.57 19.60
N ALA A 57 -4.78 -8.63 20.28
CA ALA A 57 -4.08 -7.60 21.01
C ALA A 57 -3.15 -8.32 21.99
N ASN A 58 -1.84 -8.21 21.78
CA ASN A 58 -0.90 -8.65 22.79
C ASN A 58 -1.23 -7.78 24.00
N GLU A 59 -1.72 -8.39 25.07
CA GLU A 59 -2.13 -7.70 26.30
C GLU A 59 -0.84 -7.26 27.02
N ILE A 60 -0.23 -6.20 26.49
CA ILE A 60 0.96 -5.56 27.08
C ILE A 60 0.42 -4.47 28.01
N ASP A 61 0.80 -4.51 29.28
CA ASP A 61 0.46 -3.45 30.22
C ASP A 61 1.07 -2.13 29.73
N LEU A 62 0.27 -1.07 29.66
CA LEU A 62 0.73 0.25 29.19
C LEU A 62 1.82 0.82 30.12
N ALA A 63 1.86 0.38 31.37
CA ALA A 63 2.94 0.67 32.33
C ALA A 63 4.30 0.10 31.88
N ASP A 64 4.30 -1.01 31.15
CA ASP A 64 5.52 -1.56 30.57
C ASP A 64 5.94 -0.77 29.31
N TYR A 65 5.03 -0.07 28.64
CA TYR A 65 5.41 0.79 27.51
C TYR A 65 5.93 2.17 27.92
N THR A 66 5.53 2.69 29.10
CA THR A 66 5.94 4.04 29.54
C THR A 66 7.45 4.17 29.73
N HIS A 67 8.11 3.12 30.22
CA HIS A 67 9.56 3.13 30.38
C HIS A 67 10.29 3.06 29.03
N GLU A 68 9.76 2.33 28.05
CA GLU A 68 10.30 2.33 26.68
C GLU A 68 10.14 3.70 26.01
N LEU A 69 9.01 4.37 26.23
CA LEU A 69 8.72 5.71 25.70
C LEU A 69 9.54 6.84 26.34
N ALA A 70 10.16 6.60 27.49
CA ALA A 70 11.03 7.56 28.17
C ALA A 70 12.41 7.71 27.49
N PHE A 71 12.83 6.71 26.70
CA PHE A 71 14.07 6.74 25.93
C PHE A 71 13.91 7.35 24.53
N LEU A 72 12.67 7.64 24.12
CA LEU A 72 12.46 8.36 22.87
C LEU A 72 12.95 9.80 23.01
N PRO A 73 13.73 10.30 22.02
CA PRO A 73 14.12 11.70 22.00
C PRO A 73 12.87 12.60 22.02
N ASP A 74 13.02 13.85 22.45
CA ASP A 74 11.92 14.80 22.31
C ASP A 74 11.67 15.03 20.82
N LEU A 75 10.57 14.46 20.35
CA LEU A 75 10.19 14.51 18.94
C LEU A 75 9.54 15.84 18.58
N THR A 76 9.26 16.73 19.55
CA THR A 76 8.67 18.06 19.28
C THR A 76 9.67 19.06 18.70
N ASP A 77 10.97 18.77 18.80
CA ASP A 77 12.00 19.53 18.10
C ASP A 77 12.00 19.16 16.61
N SER A 78 11.73 20.15 15.74
CA SER A 78 11.86 19.94 14.30
C SER A 78 13.34 19.73 13.96
N ALA A 79 13.77 18.47 13.89
CA ALA A 79 15.11 18.16 13.42
C ALA A 79 15.26 18.68 11.99
N LEU A 80 16.30 19.48 11.76
CA LEU A 80 16.62 19.99 10.44
C LEU A 80 17.18 18.83 9.60
N THR A 81 16.33 18.26 8.74
CA THR A 81 16.71 17.15 7.86
C THR A 81 17.55 17.68 6.70
N VAL A 82 18.82 17.26 6.62
CA VAL A 82 19.72 17.57 5.50
C VAL A 82 19.95 16.31 4.67
N LEU A 83 19.75 16.40 3.36
CA LEU A 83 20.04 15.28 2.45
C LEU A 83 21.53 15.25 2.05
N ASP A 84 22.17 14.10 2.25
CA ASP A 84 23.55 13.88 1.83
C ASP A 84 23.62 13.43 0.35
N TYR A 85 23.82 14.41 -0.53
CA TYR A 85 24.03 14.18 -1.95
C TYR A 85 25.42 13.61 -2.29
N THR A 86 26.35 13.56 -1.33
CA THR A 86 27.69 12.96 -1.52
C THR A 86 27.73 11.47 -1.22
N SER A 87 26.62 10.93 -0.71
CA SER A 87 26.49 9.51 -0.40
C SER A 87 26.78 8.62 -1.61
N LYS A 88 27.33 7.43 -1.34
CA LYS A 88 27.72 6.44 -2.37
C LYS A 88 26.62 6.08 -3.37
N ASN A 89 25.35 6.18 -2.97
CA ASN A 89 24.21 5.87 -3.82
C ASN A 89 23.99 6.97 -4.87
N VAL A 90 24.27 8.22 -4.53
CA VAL A 90 24.18 9.37 -5.44
C VAL A 90 25.48 9.52 -6.25
N MET A 91 26.62 9.26 -5.62
CA MET A 91 27.96 9.31 -6.23
C MET A 91 28.41 7.96 -6.84
N CYS A 92 27.46 7.17 -7.38
CA CYS A 92 27.76 5.85 -7.91
C CYS A 92 28.79 5.91 -9.05
N THR A 93 29.87 5.13 -8.94
CA THR A 93 31.01 5.14 -9.88
C THR A 93 30.64 4.64 -11.28
N ALA A 94 29.55 3.88 -11.42
CA ALA A 94 29.06 3.40 -12.70
C ALA A 94 28.44 4.49 -13.60
N HIS A 95 28.08 5.65 -13.05
CA HIS A 95 27.52 6.77 -13.81
C HIS A 95 28.61 7.71 -14.34
N THR A 96 28.29 8.49 -15.37
CA THR A 96 29.16 9.60 -15.79
C THR A 96 28.95 10.81 -14.88
N GLU A 97 29.89 11.76 -14.90
CA GLU A 97 29.78 12.98 -14.09
C GLU A 97 28.54 13.82 -14.44
N SER A 98 28.20 13.86 -15.73
CA SER A 98 26.99 14.52 -16.24
C SER A 98 25.72 13.86 -15.69
N GLN A 99 25.67 12.52 -15.64
CA GLN A 99 24.53 11.78 -15.07
C GLN A 99 24.39 12.03 -13.56
N ARG A 100 25.49 12.03 -12.81
CA ARG A 100 25.48 12.35 -11.37
C ARG A 100 25.01 13.77 -11.12
N SER A 101 25.54 14.74 -11.87
CA SER A 101 25.15 16.14 -11.74
C SER A 101 23.66 16.34 -11.99
N LYS A 102 23.11 15.71 -13.03
CA LYS A 102 21.67 15.75 -13.33
C LYS A 102 20.83 15.09 -12.24
N LEU A 103 21.29 13.97 -11.68
CA LEU A 103 20.60 13.31 -10.56
C LEU A 103 20.56 14.23 -9.33
N VAL A 104 21.70 14.82 -8.94
CA VAL A 104 21.79 15.74 -7.80
C VAL A 104 20.87 16.94 -8.00
N GLU A 105 20.84 17.50 -9.21
CA GLU A 105 19.93 18.62 -9.54
C GLU A 105 18.46 18.24 -9.35
N MET A 106 18.02 17.08 -9.85
CA MET A 106 16.65 16.61 -9.65
C MET A 106 16.32 16.36 -8.18
N LEU A 107 17.23 15.71 -7.44
CA LEU A 107 17.01 15.41 -6.02
C LEU A 107 16.94 16.70 -5.18
N ARG A 108 17.76 17.72 -5.49
CA ARG A 108 17.66 19.04 -4.87
C ARG A 108 16.32 19.71 -5.16
N LYS A 109 15.83 19.62 -6.40
CA LYS A 109 14.52 20.17 -6.77
C LYS A 109 13.36 19.50 -6.00
N GLN A 110 13.50 18.24 -5.63
CA GLN A 110 12.48 17.45 -4.90
C GLN A 110 12.73 17.34 -3.39
N GLU A 111 13.72 18.05 -2.85
CA GLU A 111 14.14 17.96 -1.45
C GLU A 111 12.98 18.14 -0.46
N GLY A 112 12.12 19.14 -0.68
CA GLY A 112 10.97 19.39 0.20
C GLY A 112 10.00 18.21 0.31
N ILE A 113 9.75 17.51 -0.80
CA ILE A 113 8.86 16.32 -0.80
C ILE A 113 9.55 15.15 -0.11
N MET A 114 10.84 14.93 -0.36
CA MET A 114 11.61 13.85 0.27
C MET A 114 11.67 14.03 1.78
N ILE A 115 11.92 15.26 2.25
CA ILE A 115 11.95 15.60 3.68
C ILE A 115 10.55 15.42 4.28
N ALA A 116 9.51 15.99 3.67
CA ALA A 116 8.15 15.85 4.16
C ALA A 116 7.71 14.37 4.24
N SER A 117 8.05 13.56 3.23
CA SER A 117 7.74 12.13 3.22
C SER A 117 8.46 11.36 4.33
N GLY A 118 9.71 11.68 4.64
CA GLY A 118 10.43 11.08 5.77
C GLY A 118 9.84 11.52 7.11
N ASN A 119 9.44 12.78 7.23
CA ASN A 119 8.94 13.36 8.46
C ASN A 119 7.49 12.92 8.79
N ALA A 120 6.67 12.60 7.80
CA ALA A 120 5.30 12.13 8.00
C ALA A 120 5.23 10.88 8.91
N GLY A 121 6.22 9.97 8.81
CA GLY A 121 6.32 8.81 9.70
C GLY A 121 6.65 9.19 11.15
N SER A 122 7.52 10.19 11.34
CA SER A 122 7.83 10.72 12.67
C SER A 122 6.61 11.39 13.31
N GLU A 123 5.83 12.15 12.52
CA GLU A 123 4.62 12.82 13.00
C GLU A 123 3.52 11.81 13.44
N ILE A 124 3.39 10.67 12.76
CA ILE A 124 2.49 9.58 13.19
C ILE A 124 2.92 9.03 14.55
N VAL A 125 4.21 8.77 14.74
CA VAL A 125 4.77 8.28 16.00
C VAL A 125 4.57 9.34 17.11
N GLN A 126 4.85 10.61 16.82
CA GLN A 126 4.61 11.73 17.73
C GLN A 126 3.15 11.84 18.18
N SER A 127 2.22 11.73 17.23
CA SER A 127 0.79 11.76 17.50
C SER A 127 0.35 10.58 18.37
N GLN A 128 0.91 9.39 18.17
CA GLN A 128 0.64 8.24 19.04
C GLN A 128 1.22 8.42 20.45
N VAL A 129 2.49 8.81 20.57
CA VAL A 129 3.14 9.05 21.87
C VAL A 129 2.45 10.17 22.65
N GLY A 130 2.08 11.27 21.98
CA GLY A 130 1.34 12.38 22.59
C GLY A 130 -0.07 11.99 23.04
N ARG A 131 -0.73 11.06 22.33
CA ARG A 131 -2.02 10.49 22.76
C ARG A 131 -1.87 9.62 24.00
N ILE A 132 -0.86 8.74 24.05
CA ILE A 132 -0.59 7.87 25.20
C ILE A 132 -0.27 8.70 26.44
N ARG A 133 0.65 9.67 26.33
CA ARG A 133 1.02 10.57 27.45
C ARG A 133 -0.18 11.36 28.00
N ARG A 134 -1.13 11.77 27.15
CA ARG A 134 -2.34 12.46 27.61
C ARG A 134 -3.36 11.53 28.27
N ALA A 135 -3.43 10.26 27.85
CA ALA A 135 -4.31 9.27 28.48
C ALA A 135 -3.86 8.97 29.92
N ASP A 136 -2.55 8.86 30.16
CA ASP A 136 -1.99 8.65 31.51
C ASP A 136 -2.24 9.84 32.45
N LEU A 137 -2.14 11.08 31.95
CA LEU A 137 -2.48 12.27 32.75
C LEU A 137 -3.99 12.40 33.06
N GLY A 138 -4.86 11.74 32.29
CA GLY A 138 -6.31 11.80 32.45
C GLY A 138 -6.87 10.96 33.60
N THR A 139 -6.11 9.99 34.09
CA THR A 139 -6.54 9.02 35.12
C THR A 139 -6.22 9.48 36.55
N ALA A 140 -5.53 10.61 36.73
CA ALA A 140 -5.12 11.15 38.03
C ALA A 140 -6.13 12.14 38.66
N ARG A 141 -7.45 11.91 38.53
CA ARG A 141 -8.49 12.79 39.09
C ARG A 141 -9.46 12.09 40.03
#